data_AF-A0A7W9BWH4-F1
#
_entry.id   AF-A0A7W9BWH4-F1
#
_cell.length_a   1.000
_cell.length_b   1.000
_cell.length_c   1.000
_cell.angle_alpha   90.00
_cell.angle_beta   90.00
_cell.angle_gamma   90.00
#
_symmetry.space_group_name_H-M   'P 1'
#
loop_
_entity.id
_entity.type
_entity.pdbx_description
1 polymer ?
#
loop_
_entity_poly.entity_id
_entity_poly.type
_entity_poly.pdbx_seq_one_letter_code
_entity_poly.pdbx_strand_id
1 'polypeptide(L)'
;MLTNAGDPAMPGAAFPRSDPYGQAALLLVESLIHGLCENSTLSSDQAVEIVQRALEMQLARANEADGTGVPMPRSHALLLAILASFRTDQENKPIGPRLV
;
A
#
# COMPACT_ATOMS: atom_id res chain seq x y z
N MET A 1 -19.86 -40.03 -32.93
CA MET A 1 -20.72 -39.25 -32.01
C MET A 1 -19.97 -39.16 -30.68
N LEU A 2 -19.47 -37.96 -30.37
CA LEU A 2 -18.73 -37.62 -29.16
C LEU A 2 -19.71 -37.49 -27.98
N THR A 3 -19.30 -37.95 -26.80
CA THR A 3 -19.68 -37.31 -25.53
C THR A 3 -18.44 -37.23 -24.65
N ASN A 4 -17.71 -36.13 -24.81
CA ASN A 4 -16.70 -35.67 -23.86
C ASN A 4 -17.45 -35.12 -22.64
N ALA A 5 -17.47 -35.88 -21.54
CA ALA A 5 -18.01 -35.42 -20.27
C ALA A 5 -17.02 -34.42 -19.67
N GLY A 6 -17.25 -33.14 -19.94
CA GLY A 6 -16.56 -32.05 -19.27
C GLY A 6 -16.96 -32.02 -17.81
N ASP A 7 -16.11 -32.59 -16.96
CA ASP A 7 -16.11 -32.32 -15.53
C ASP A 7 -15.81 -30.83 -15.32
N PRO A 8 -16.75 -30.01 -14.79
CA PRO A 8 -16.44 -28.64 -14.42
C PRO A 8 -15.64 -28.70 -13.11
N ALA A 9 -14.35 -29.01 -13.23
CA ALA A 9 -13.38 -28.75 -12.18
C ALA A 9 -13.57 -27.28 -11.78
N MET A 10 -14.07 -27.07 -10.57
CA MET A 10 -14.25 -25.74 -9.99
C MET A 10 -12.98 -24.94 -10.25
N PRO A 11 -13.08 -23.66 -10.71
CA PRO A 11 -11.93 -22.78 -10.70
C PRO A 11 -11.54 -22.62 -9.24
N GLY A 12 -10.57 -23.44 -8.81
CA GLY A 12 -9.93 -23.35 -7.52
C GLY A 12 -9.53 -21.90 -7.36
N ALA A 13 -10.05 -21.28 -6.30
CA ALA A 13 -9.70 -19.94 -5.89
C ALA A 13 -8.18 -19.83 -5.93
N ALA A 14 -7.65 -19.19 -6.98
CA ALA A 14 -6.26 -18.86 -7.07
C ALA A 14 -6.01 -17.87 -5.94
N PHE A 15 -5.55 -18.36 -4.79
CA PHE A 15 -5.06 -17.50 -3.72
C PHE A 15 -4.08 -16.52 -4.37
N PRO A 16 -4.28 -15.19 -4.22
CA PRO A 16 -3.43 -14.22 -4.86
C PRO A 16 -2.01 -14.50 -4.40
N ARG A 17 -1.20 -15.02 -5.33
CA ARG A 17 0.19 -15.38 -5.09
C ARG A 17 0.86 -14.09 -4.67
N SER A 18 1.27 -14.04 -3.39
CA SER A 18 1.93 -12.87 -2.80
C SER A 18 3.02 -12.42 -3.76
N ASP A 19 2.94 -11.20 -4.28
CA ASP A 19 4.00 -10.61 -5.10
C ASP A 19 5.13 -10.19 -4.15
N PRO A 20 6.22 -10.99 -4.02
CA PRO A 20 7.27 -10.69 -3.06
C PRO A 20 8.06 -9.45 -3.48
N TYR A 21 8.08 -9.12 -4.77
CA TYR A 21 8.75 -7.94 -5.29
C TYR A 21 7.95 -6.68 -4.97
N GLY A 22 6.62 -6.73 -5.11
CA GLY A 22 5.73 -5.65 -4.68
C GLY A 22 5.85 -5.35 -3.18
N GLN A 23 5.94 -6.39 -2.34
CA GLN A 23 6.15 -6.24 -0.90
C GLN A 23 7.51 -5.58 -0.58
N ALA A 24 8.59 -6.08 -1.20
CA ALA A 24 9.92 -5.55 -0.97
C ALA A 24 10.05 -4.08 -1.43
N ALA A 25 9.41 -3.73 -2.54
CA ALA A 25 9.37 -2.35 -3.03
C ALA A 25 8.63 -1.42 -2.05
N LEU A 26 7.50 -1.86 -1.47
CA LEU A 26 6.76 -1.07 -0.49
C LEU A 26 7.55 -0.87 0.82
N LEU A 27 8.22 -1.90 1.32
CA LEU A 27 9.10 -1.79 2.50
C LEU A 27 10.30 -0.86 2.25
N LEU A 28 10.88 -0.91 1.05
CA LEU A 28 11.96 -0.02 0.66
C LEU A 28 11.48 1.44 0.62
N VAL A 29 10.30 1.70 0.05
CA VAL A 29 9.70 3.04 -0.01
C VAL A 29 9.37 3.54 1.39
N GLU A 30 8.82 2.70 2.26
CA GLU A 30 8.57 3.05 3.67
C GLU A 30 9.85 3.46 4.38
N SER A 31 10.90 2.64 4.27
CA SER A 31 12.21 2.91 4.87
C SER A 31 12.83 4.19 4.33
N LEU A 32 12.67 4.47 3.03
CA LEU A 32 13.15 5.69 2.39
C LEU A 32 12.43 6.93 2.92
N ILE A 33 11.09 6.91 2.99
CA ILE A 33 10.32 8.06 3.46
C ILE A 33 10.64 8.33 4.95
N HIS A 34 10.76 7.29 5.77
CA HIS A 34 11.22 7.43 7.16
C HIS A 34 12.61 8.10 7.23
N GLY A 35 13.59 7.61 6.46
CA GLY A 35 14.93 8.22 6.44
C GLY A 35 14.94 9.67 5.94
N LEU A 36 14.04 10.05 5.02
CA LEU A 36 13.90 11.44 4.57
C LEU A 36 13.28 12.34 5.65
N CYS A 37 12.34 11.81 6.44
CA CYS A 37 11.76 12.51 7.59
C CYS A 37 12.81 12.71 8.70
N GLU A 38 13.57 11.67 9.04
CA GLU A 38 14.64 11.75 10.05
C GLU A 38 15.72 12.79 9.69
N ASN A 39 16.07 12.88 8.41
CA ASN A 39 17.02 13.87 7.90
C ASN A 39 16.42 15.27 7.70
N SER A 40 15.15 15.49 8.06
CA SER A 40 14.42 16.75 7.87
C SER A 40 14.35 17.25 6.41
N THR A 41 14.62 16.37 5.45
CA THR A 41 14.45 16.65 4.00
C THR A 41 12.96 16.71 3.63
N LEU A 42 12.14 15.98 4.40
CA LEU A 42 10.70 15.87 4.20
C LEU A 42 10.01 16.07 5.55
N SER A 43 9.00 16.93 5.61
CA SER A 43 8.18 17.03 6.82
C SER A 43 7.21 15.86 6.91
N SER A 44 6.77 15.51 8.11
CA SER A 44 5.80 14.43 8.28
C SER A 44 4.47 14.73 7.54
N ASP A 45 4.05 16.00 7.43
CA ASP A 45 2.91 16.41 6.60
C ASP A 45 3.14 16.08 5.10
N GLN A 46 4.34 16.38 4.59
CA GLN A 46 4.70 16.05 3.21
C GLN A 46 4.72 14.54 2.99
N ALA A 47 5.12 13.75 3.98
CA ALA A 47 5.14 12.28 3.90
C ALA A 47 3.72 11.73 3.79
N VAL A 48 2.81 12.26 4.62
CA VAL A 48 1.38 11.94 4.58
C VAL A 48 0.78 12.26 3.21
N GLU A 49 1.05 13.45 2.66
CA GLU A 49 0.55 13.84 1.33
C GLU A 49 1.05 12.90 0.21
N ILE A 50 2.32 12.49 0.26
CA ILE A 50 2.89 11.56 -0.73
C ILE A 50 2.17 10.22 -0.71
N VAL A 51 1.96 9.65 0.48
CA VAL A 51 1.28 8.35 0.64
C VAL A 51 -0.18 8.43 0.24
N GLN A 52 -0.86 9.55 0.54
CA GLN A 52 -2.25 9.78 0.09
C GLN A 52 -2.36 9.83 -1.44
N ARG A 53 -1.47 10.56 -2.12
CA ARG A 53 -1.44 10.58 -3.59
C ARG A 53 -1.17 9.20 -4.19
N ALA A 54 -0.32 8.39 -3.55
CA ALA A 54 -0.08 7.01 -3.99
C ALA A 54 -1.34 6.14 -3.90
N LEU A 55 -2.13 6.28 -2.82
CA LEU A 55 -3.42 5.60 -2.66
C LEU A 55 -4.44 6.03 -3.73
N GLU A 56 -4.54 7.34 -4.00
CA GLU A 56 -5.44 7.88 -5.03
C GLU A 56 -5.07 7.37 -6.42
N MET A 57 -3.78 7.35 -6.77
CA MET A 57 -3.31 6.80 -8.05
C MET A 57 -3.55 5.29 -8.16
N GLN A 58 -3.39 4.53 -7.07
CA GLN A 58 -3.70 3.11 -7.07
C GLN A 58 -5.19 2.87 -7.31
N LEU A 59 -6.06 3.67 -6.69
CA LEU A 59 -7.51 3.58 -6.88
C LEU A 59 -7.91 3.96 -8.31
N ALA A 60 -7.35 5.04 -8.86
CA ALA A 60 -7.60 5.45 -10.24
C ALA A 60 -7.22 4.35 -11.25
N ARG A 61 -6.04 3.73 -11.07
CA ARG A 61 -5.59 2.60 -11.92
C ARG A 61 -6.46 1.36 -11.76
N ALA A 62 -6.95 1.08 -10.55
CA ALA A 62 -7.86 -0.04 -10.32
C ALA A 62 -9.19 0.16 -11.07
N ASN A 63 -9.73 1.39 -11.05
CA ASN A 63 -10.95 1.74 -11.78
C ASN A 63 -10.77 1.71 -13.30
N GLU A 64 -9.56 2.01 -13.81
CA GLU A 64 -9.23 1.91 -15.23
C GLU A 64 -9.02 0.47 -15.72
N ALA A 65 -8.70 -0.46 -14.81
CA ALA A 65 -8.37 -1.86 -15.12
C ALA A 65 -9.59 -2.81 -15.19
N ASP A 66 -10.82 -2.28 -15.16
CA ASP A 66 -12.08 -3.02 -15.08
C ASP A 66 -12.49 -3.75 -16.38
N GLY A 67 -11.66 -4.73 -16.77
CA GLY A 67 -12.13 -5.95 -17.43
C GLY A 67 -12.16 -7.17 -16.51
N THR A 68 -11.38 -7.18 -15.42
CA THR A 68 -11.27 -8.35 -14.51
C THR A 68 -11.28 -8.02 -13.01
N GLY A 69 -11.46 -6.76 -12.61
CA GLY A 69 -12.07 -6.38 -11.31
C GLY A 69 -11.50 -6.97 -10.01
N VAL A 70 -10.20 -7.31 -9.92
CA VAL A 70 -9.60 -7.67 -8.63
C VAL A 70 -8.79 -6.48 -8.12
N PRO A 71 -9.32 -5.68 -7.18
CA PRO A 71 -8.51 -4.67 -6.50
C PRO A 71 -7.35 -5.41 -5.81
N MET A 72 -6.10 -4.99 -6.00
CA MET A 72 -4.95 -5.53 -5.27
C MET A 72 -5.10 -5.18 -3.77
N PRO A 73 -5.68 -6.07 -2.92
CA PRO A 73 -6.12 -5.68 -1.58
C PRO A 73 -4.92 -5.47 -0.66
N ARG A 74 -3.80 -6.13 -0.99
CA ARG A 74 -2.61 -6.19 -0.15
C ARG A 74 -1.74 -4.93 -0.25
N SER A 75 -1.46 -4.44 -1.47
CA SER A 75 -0.71 -3.19 -1.66
C SER A 75 -1.46 -1.99 -1.08
N HIS A 76 -2.79 -2.00 -1.23
CA HIS A 76 -3.66 -0.99 -0.61
C HIS A 76 -3.57 -1.06 0.93
N ALA A 77 -3.69 -2.25 1.52
CA ALA A 77 -3.57 -2.43 2.97
C ALA A 77 -2.21 -1.96 3.53
N LEU A 78 -1.13 -2.15 2.77
CA LEU A 78 0.21 -1.68 3.18
C LEU A 78 0.34 -0.16 3.09
N LEU A 79 -0.16 0.47 2.04
CA LEU A 79 -0.17 1.93 1.96
C LEU A 79 -0.99 2.56 3.11
N LEU A 80 -2.09 1.93 3.50
CA LEU A 80 -2.86 2.35 4.69
C LEU A 80 -2.06 2.18 5.99
N ALA A 81 -1.31 1.08 6.14
CA ALA A 81 -0.46 0.87 7.31
C ALA A 81 0.67 1.92 7.40
N ILE A 82 1.32 2.21 6.28
CA ILE A 82 2.36 3.25 6.17
C ILE A 82 1.77 4.63 6.53
N LEU A 83 0.58 4.97 6.01
CA LEU A 83 -0.12 6.21 6.34
C LEU A 83 -0.43 6.32 7.83
N ALA A 84 -0.86 5.22 8.47
CA ALA A 84 -1.12 5.18 9.90
C ALA A 84 0.15 5.36 10.74
N SER A 85 1.28 4.78 10.29
CA SER A 85 2.60 4.96 10.93
C SER A 85 2.99 6.44 10.97
N PHE A 86 2.91 7.14 9.82
CA PHE A 86 3.25 8.56 9.77
C PHE A 86 2.35 9.45 10.62
N ARG A 87 1.03 9.17 10.66
CA ARG A 87 0.11 9.91 11.53
C ARG A 87 0.45 9.74 13.00
N THR A 88 0.86 8.53 13.39
CA THR A 88 1.30 8.24 14.76
C THR A 88 2.58 9.00 15.10
N ASP A 89 3.53 9.07 14.16
CA ASP A 89 4.76 9.83 14.31
C ASP A 89 4.50 11.35 14.46
N GLN A 90 3.53 11.89 13.71
CA GLN A 90 3.09 13.28 13.91
C GLN A 90 2.56 13.54 15.32
N GLU A 91 1.70 12.66 15.82
CA GLU A 91 1.08 12.79 17.14
C GLU A 91 2.10 12.63 18.27
N ASN A 92 3.13 11.80 18.05
CA ASN A 92 4.18 11.53 19.04
C ASN A 92 5.36 12.53 18.97
N LYS A 93 5.27 13.58 18.13
CA LYS A 93 6.30 14.62 18.06
C LYS A 93 6.41 15.30 19.43
N PRO A 94 7.57 15.24 20.12
CA PRO A 94 7.70 15.83 21.44
C PRO A 94 7.45 17.34 21.35
N ILE A 95 6.46 17.79 22.10
CA ILE A 95 6.23 19.21 22.38
C ILE A 95 7.54 19.71 23.00
N GLY A 96 8.20 20.66 22.34
CA GLY A 96 9.55 21.12 22.69
C GLY A 96 9.73 21.47 24.17
N PRO A 97 10.99 21.58 24.66
CA PRO A 97 11.26 21.70 26.09
C PRO A 97 10.45 22.83 26.70
N ARG A 98 9.65 22.49 27.71
CA ARG A 98 8.96 23.44 28.59
C ARG A 98 10.05 24.19 29.36
N LEU A 99 10.45 25.34 28.83
CA LEU A 99 11.26 26.31 29.56
C LEU A 99 10.43 26.78 30.77
N VAL A 100 10.86 26.37 31.96
CA VAL A 100 10.50 26.95 33.26
C VAL A 100 11.77 27.41 33.94
#